data_AF-A0A7S2AA52-F1
#
_entry.id   AF-A0A7S2AA52-F1
#
_cell.length_a   1.000
_cell.length_b   1.000
_cell.length_c   1.000
_cell.angle_alpha   90.00
_cell.angle_beta   90.00
_cell.angle_gamma   90.00
#
_symmetry.space_group_name_H-M   'P 1'
#
loop_
_entity.id
_entity.type
_entity.pdbx_description
1 polymer ?
#
loop_
_entity_poly.entity_id
_entity_poly.type
_entity_poly.pdbx_seq_one_letter_code
_entity_poly.pdbx_strand_id
1 'polypeptide(L)'
;VANASSSERTFVSRCYGLYEHFLRQWLVRFRPDQILVLSYEELQRDPYRLKHRINGFLGLNTKRTKVKIKEVNRLNYDGKIKNPPCAVQERMVKGWRIANENLYALLEEKTAPKMEQRPFPKFVPSSCVHDET
;
A
#
# COMPACT_ATOMS: atom_id res chain seq x y z
N VAL A 1 32.19 -2.87 -9.46
CA VAL A 1 31.78 -3.27 -8.09
C VAL A 1 30.42 -3.93 -8.18
N ALA A 2 30.36 -5.20 -7.77
CA ALA A 2 29.23 -6.14 -7.59
C ALA A 2 28.22 -6.36 -8.76
N ASN A 3 28.43 -7.46 -9.50
CA ASN A 3 27.43 -8.12 -10.34
C ASN A 3 26.43 -8.86 -9.45
N ALA A 4 25.23 -8.30 -9.25
CA ALA A 4 24.12 -9.05 -8.65
C ALA A 4 23.62 -10.13 -9.63
N SER A 5 23.53 -11.36 -9.12
CA SER A 5 23.23 -12.60 -9.84
C SER A 5 21.93 -12.50 -10.64
N SER A 6 21.95 -13.06 -11.85
CA SER A 6 20.79 -13.16 -12.77
C SER A 6 19.57 -13.86 -12.13
N SER A 7 19.81 -14.73 -11.13
CA SER A 7 18.76 -15.43 -10.38
C SER A 7 18.03 -14.56 -9.34
N GLU A 8 18.69 -13.56 -8.75
CA GLU A 8 18.06 -12.64 -7.79
C GLU A 8 17.13 -11.66 -8.49
N ARG A 9 17.49 -11.22 -9.71
CA ARG A 9 16.63 -10.35 -10.53
C ARG A 9 15.33 -11.03 -10.95
N THR A 10 15.37 -12.34 -11.20
CA THR A 10 14.18 -13.10 -11.63
C THR A 10 13.24 -13.44 -10.48
N PHE A 11 13.73 -13.62 -9.25
CA PHE A 11 12.89 -13.95 -8.10
C PHE A 11 12.08 -12.74 -7.59
N VAL A 12 12.69 -11.54 -7.54
CA VAL A 12 11.98 -10.30 -7.15
C VAL A 12 10.84 -9.97 -8.13
N SER A 13 11.00 -10.35 -9.40
CA SER A 13 10.04 -10.09 -10.49
C SER A 13 8.63 -10.67 -10.24
N ARG A 14 8.46 -11.63 -9.31
CA ARG A 14 7.14 -12.24 -9.01
C ARG A 14 6.54 -11.85 -7.67
N CYS A 15 7.27 -11.14 -6.80
CA CYS A 15 6.81 -10.78 -5.46
C CYS A 15 6.33 -9.32 -5.41
N TYR A 16 5.10 -9.07 -5.88
CA TYR A 16 4.49 -7.73 -5.92
C TYR A 16 4.29 -7.08 -4.52
N GLY A 17 4.38 -7.85 -3.43
CA GLY A 17 4.23 -7.36 -2.05
C GLY A 17 5.48 -6.72 -1.45
N LEU A 18 6.63 -6.73 -2.13
CA LEU A 18 7.88 -6.12 -1.64
C LEU A 18 7.90 -4.60 -1.87
N TYR A 19 6.94 -3.89 -1.27
CA TYR A 19 6.72 -2.46 -1.51
C TYR A 19 7.95 -1.60 -1.24
N GLU A 20 8.70 -1.89 -0.18
CA GLU A 20 9.93 -1.16 0.18
C GLU A 20 10.96 -1.23 -0.95
N HIS A 21 11.21 -2.42 -1.49
CA HIS A 21 12.16 -2.64 -2.55
C HIS A 21 11.82 -1.80 -3.78
N PHE A 22 10.56 -1.87 -4.22
CA PHE A 22 10.11 -1.10 -5.38
C PHE A 22 10.12 0.39 -5.08
N LEU A 23 9.67 0.84 -3.91
CA LEU A 23 9.68 2.25 -3.57
C LEU A 23 11.10 2.83 -3.58
N ARG A 24 12.11 2.09 -3.09
CA ARG A 24 13.52 2.51 -3.22
C ARG A 24 13.94 2.69 -4.67
N GLN A 25 13.57 1.77 -5.55
CA GLN A 25 13.90 1.89 -6.98
C GLN A 25 13.28 3.12 -7.63
N TRP A 26 12.07 3.51 -7.20
CA TRP A 26 11.42 4.73 -7.66
C TRP A 26 12.12 5.98 -7.10
N LEU A 27 12.48 5.99 -5.82
CA LEU A 27 13.17 7.11 -5.17
C LEU A 27 14.58 7.38 -5.72
N VAL A 28 15.20 6.41 -6.40
CA VAL A 28 16.45 6.64 -7.15
C VAL A 28 16.23 7.53 -8.39
N ARG A 29 15.01 7.52 -8.95
CA ARG A 29 14.70 8.15 -10.25
C ARG A 29 13.81 9.38 -10.13
N PHE A 30 13.02 9.46 -9.07
CA PHE A 30 12.06 10.53 -8.83
C PHE A 30 12.34 11.17 -7.48
N ARG A 31 12.15 12.49 -7.41
CA ARG A 31 12.25 13.16 -6.12
C ARG A 31 11.14 12.69 -5.19
N PRO A 32 11.36 12.64 -3.86
CA PRO A 32 10.34 12.17 -2.93
C PRO A 32 9.02 12.97 -2.97
N ASP A 33 9.06 14.26 -3.32
CA ASP A 33 7.87 15.12 -3.49
C ASP A 33 7.04 14.80 -4.74
N GLN A 34 7.55 13.97 -5.65
CA GLN A 34 6.84 13.52 -6.87
C GLN A 34 6.17 12.14 -6.69
N ILE A 35 6.24 11.55 -5.49
CA ILE A 35 5.61 10.28 -5.17
C ILE A 35 4.70 10.46 -3.97
N LEU A 36 3.41 10.15 -4.14
CA LEU A 36 2.42 10.12 -3.07
C LEU A 36 2.06 8.67 -2.74
N VAL A 37 2.34 8.22 -1.52
CA VAL A 37 1.89 6.92 -1.02
C VAL A 37 0.55 7.07 -0.32
N LEU A 38 -0.42 6.24 -0.68
CA LEU A 38 -1.80 6.30 -0.19
C LEU A 38 -2.18 5.01 0.55
N SER A 39 -2.95 5.14 1.64
CA SER A 39 -3.52 3.99 2.36
C SER A 39 -4.82 3.54 1.70
N TYR A 40 -4.92 2.24 1.46
CA TYR A 40 -6.17 1.64 0.97
C TYR A 40 -7.25 1.63 2.07
N GLU A 41 -6.87 1.50 3.34
CA GLU A 41 -7.78 1.59 4.47
C GLU A 41 -8.40 2.99 4.58
N GLU A 42 -7.63 4.06 4.28
CA GLU A 42 -8.20 5.42 4.18
C GLU A 42 -9.19 5.51 3.03
N LEU A 43 -8.92 4.87 1.87
CA LEU A 43 -9.87 4.81 0.76
C LEU A 43 -11.21 4.18 1.18
N GLN A 44 -11.15 3.09 1.92
CA GLN A 44 -12.34 2.37 2.37
C GLN A 44 -13.15 3.16 3.40
N ARG A 45 -12.48 3.88 4.30
CA ARG A 45 -13.13 4.61 5.41
C ARG A 45 -13.59 6.01 5.03
N ASP A 46 -12.74 6.76 4.34
CA ASP A 46 -12.98 8.15 3.96
C ASP A 46 -12.38 8.43 2.56
N PRO A 47 -13.08 8.02 1.49
CA PRO A 47 -12.61 8.22 0.14
C PRO A 47 -12.57 9.71 -0.27
N TYR A 48 -13.30 10.59 0.44
CA TYR A 48 -13.26 12.03 0.19
C TYR A 48 -11.94 12.64 0.69
N ARG A 49 -11.45 12.21 1.85
CA ARG A 49 -10.13 12.62 2.35
C ARG A 49 -9.02 12.13 1.43
N LEU A 50 -9.05 10.87 1.01
CA LEU A 50 -8.03 10.36 0.07
C LEU A 50 -8.07 11.13 -1.26
N LYS A 51 -9.25 11.41 -1.79
CA LYS A 51 -9.41 12.29 -2.97
C LYS A 51 -8.82 13.68 -2.73
N HIS A 52 -9.02 14.27 -1.55
CA HIS A 52 -8.44 15.56 -1.21
C HIS A 52 -6.90 15.51 -1.24
N ARG A 53 -6.29 14.42 -0.76
CA ARG A 53 -4.83 14.19 -0.87
C ARG A 53 -4.36 14.16 -2.31
N ILE A 54 -5.01 13.40 -3.17
CA ILE A 54 -4.69 13.32 -4.59
C ILE A 54 -4.79 14.71 -5.24
N ASN A 55 -5.89 15.42 -5.01
CA ASN A 55 -6.08 16.77 -5.57
C ASN A 55 -4.99 17.74 -5.12
N GLY A 56 -4.66 17.73 -3.81
CA GLY A 56 -3.61 18.60 -3.27
C GLY A 56 -2.22 18.26 -3.83
N PHE A 57 -1.92 16.98 -4.01
CA PHE A 57 -0.66 16.51 -4.59
C PHE A 57 -0.52 16.90 -6.06
N LEU A 58 -1.60 16.81 -6.84
CA LEU A 58 -1.65 17.22 -8.25
C LEU A 58 -1.75 18.74 -8.45
N GLY A 59 -1.80 19.53 -7.36
CA GLY A 59 -1.97 20.99 -7.45
C GLY A 59 -3.34 21.42 -7.97
N LEU A 60 -4.34 20.54 -7.92
CA LEU A 60 -5.68 20.83 -8.41
C LEU A 60 -6.46 21.64 -7.38
N ASN A 61 -7.15 22.67 -7.85
CA ASN A 61 -8.04 23.45 -7.01
C ASN A 61 -9.26 22.60 -6.61
N THR A 62 -9.28 22.16 -5.35
CA THR A 62 -10.31 21.31 -4.75
C THR A 62 -11.73 21.90 -4.85
N LYS A 63 -11.86 23.22 -5.00
CA LYS A 63 -13.14 23.91 -5.22
C LYS A 63 -13.72 23.64 -6.61
N ARG A 64 -12.87 23.32 -7.59
CA ARG A 64 -13.26 23.05 -9.00
C ARG A 64 -13.51 21.56 -9.27
N THR A 65 -12.86 20.66 -8.55
CA THR A 65 -13.01 19.20 -8.72
C THR A 65 -14.20 18.63 -7.93
N LYS A 66 -15.42 18.99 -8.34
CA LYS A 66 -16.69 18.45 -7.79
C LYS A 66 -17.01 17.03 -8.28
N VAL A 67 -16.02 16.16 -8.44
CA VAL A 67 -16.27 14.74 -8.76
C VAL A 67 -16.95 14.09 -7.55
N LYS A 68 -18.26 13.82 -7.67
CA LYS A 68 -18.99 13.05 -6.67
C LYS A 68 -18.60 11.58 -6.83
N ILE A 69 -18.25 10.93 -5.73
CA ILE A 69 -18.16 9.46 -5.69
C ILE A 69 -19.61 8.98 -5.70
N LYS A 70 -20.13 8.68 -6.88
CA LYS A 70 -21.57 8.41 -7.08
C LYS A 70 -21.92 6.95 -6.83
N GLU A 71 -20.97 6.05 -7.01
CA GLU A 71 -21.22 4.62 -7.02
C GLU A 71 -20.40 3.94 -5.93
N VAL A 72 -21.11 3.35 -4.97
CA VAL A 72 -20.55 2.39 -4.03
C VAL A 72 -21.05 1.03 -4.49
N ASN A 73 -20.13 0.17 -4.91
CA ASN A 73 -20.49 -1.20 -5.25
C ASN A 73 -20.89 -1.95 -3.97
N ARG A 74 -22.20 -2.10 -3.77
CA ARG A 74 -22.80 -2.85 -2.66
C ARG A 74 -22.94 -4.35 -2.95
N LEU A 75 -22.48 -4.83 -4.11
CA LEU A 75 -22.41 -6.26 -4.39
C LEU A 75 -21.35 -6.86 -3.48
N ASN A 76 -21.84 -7.35 -2.35
CA ASN A 76 -21.13 -8.20 -1.41
C ASN A 76 -21.76 -9.58 -1.57
N TYR A 77 -21.06 -10.49 -2.22
CA TYR A 77 -21.44 -11.89 -2.31
C TYR A 77 -20.32 -12.71 -1.67
N ASP A 78 -20.69 -13.83 -1.06
CA ASP A 78 -19.82 -14.61 -0.16
C ASP A 78 -18.53 -15.14 -0.80
N GLY A 79 -18.41 -15.07 -2.13
CA GLY A 79 -17.22 -15.47 -2.88
C GLY A 79 -16.20 -14.36 -3.20
N LYS A 80 -16.50 -13.08 -2.90
CA LYS A 80 -15.69 -11.95 -3.38
C LYS A 80 -14.28 -11.89 -2.77
N ILE A 81 -14.15 -12.24 -1.50
CA ILE A 81 -12.86 -12.36 -0.80
C ILE A 81 -12.94 -13.60 0.07
N LYS A 82 -12.18 -14.64 -0.29
CA LYS A 82 -12.03 -15.82 0.55
C LYS A 82 -11.00 -15.51 1.63
N ASN A 83 -11.43 -15.53 2.89
CA ASN A 83 -10.52 -15.40 4.01
C ASN A 83 -9.58 -16.61 4.03
N PRO A 84 -8.26 -16.40 4.22
CA PRO A 84 -7.32 -17.50 4.32
C PRO A 84 -7.50 -18.25 5.65
N PRO A 85 -7.07 -19.52 5.72
CA PRO A 85 -6.92 -20.22 7.00
C PRO A 85 -6.02 -19.44 7.95
N CYS A 86 -6.34 -19.43 9.25
CA CYS A 86 -5.59 -18.68 10.25
C CYS A 86 -4.09 -19.06 10.28
N ALA A 87 -3.77 -20.34 10.11
CA ALA A 87 -2.39 -20.81 10.03
C ALA A 87 -1.63 -20.23 8.81
N VAL A 88 -2.31 -20.06 7.68
CA VAL A 88 -1.73 -19.42 6.49
C VAL A 88 -1.53 -17.94 6.72
N GLN A 89 -2.53 -17.25 7.30
CA GLN A 89 -2.43 -15.83 7.60
C GLN A 89 -1.27 -15.54 8.57
N GLU A 90 -1.13 -16.32 9.65
CA GLU A 90 -0.05 -16.16 10.61
C GLU A 90 1.33 -16.33 9.95
N ARG A 91 1.48 -17.36 9.10
CA ARG A 91 2.71 -17.58 8.34
C ARG A 91 3.03 -16.40 7.42
N MET A 92 2.03 -15.84 6.75
CA MET A 92 2.21 -14.66 5.89
C MET A 92 2.61 -13.44 6.73
N VAL A 93 1.86 -13.12 7.79
CA VAL A 93 2.15 -11.97 8.67
C VAL A 93 3.57 -12.05 9.20
N LYS A 94 4.00 -13.23 9.67
CA LYS A 94 5.37 -13.46 10.12
C LYS A 94 6.40 -13.31 9.00
N GLY A 95 6.13 -13.89 7.82
CA GLY A 95 7.03 -13.86 6.66
C GLY A 95 7.25 -12.45 6.10
N TRP A 96 6.24 -11.59 6.14
CA TRP A 96 6.31 -10.22 5.62
C TRP A 96 6.74 -9.17 6.65
N ARG A 97 6.90 -9.55 7.91
CA ARG A 97 7.16 -8.59 9.01
C ARG A 97 8.35 -7.68 8.72
N ILE A 98 9.51 -8.24 8.38
CA ILE A 98 10.74 -7.46 8.13
C ILE A 98 10.56 -6.52 6.92
N ALA A 99 9.95 -6.99 5.83
CA ALA A 99 9.71 -6.17 4.66
C ALA A 99 8.76 -4.99 4.96
N ASN A 100 7.73 -5.22 5.78
CA ASN A 100 6.80 -4.19 6.21
C ASN A 100 7.45 -3.20 7.18
N GLU A 101 8.26 -3.67 8.12
CA GLU A 101 9.03 -2.80 9.03
C GLU A 101 9.99 -1.89 8.25
N ASN A 102 10.69 -2.44 7.26
CA ASN A 102 11.56 -1.66 6.38
C ASN A 102 10.77 -0.63 5.56
N LEU A 103 9.57 -0.99 5.09
CA LEU A 103 8.68 -0.04 4.41
C LEU A 103 8.33 1.13 5.32
N TYR A 104 7.89 0.88 6.55
CA TYR A 104 7.51 1.95 7.48
C TYR A 104 8.69 2.84 7.85
N ALA A 105 9.87 2.26 8.07
CA ALA A 105 11.09 3.02 8.32
C ALA A 105 11.42 3.94 7.14
N LEU A 106 11.36 3.42 5.90
CA LEU A 106 11.59 4.20 4.68
C LEU A 106 10.57 5.35 4.53
N LEU A 107 9.29 5.10 4.84
CA LEU A 107 8.24 6.12 4.75
C LEU A 107 8.40 7.23 5.78
N GLU A 108 8.94 6.92 6.96
CA GLU A 108 9.23 7.91 8.00
C GLU A 108 10.47 8.74 7.64
N GLU A 109 11.55 8.07 7.21
CA GLU A 109 12.85 8.68 6.87
C GLU A 109 12.76 9.61 5.65
N LYS A 110 12.06 9.21 4.59
CA LYS A 110 12.03 10.00 3.35
C LYS A 110 11.33 11.34 3.59
N THR A 111 11.76 12.39 2.89
CA THR A 111 10.92 13.58 2.72
C THR A 111 9.64 13.18 1.98
N ALA A 112 8.48 13.69 2.37
CA ALA A 112 7.21 13.37 1.70
C ALA A 112 6.47 14.63 1.26
N PRO A 113 5.61 14.52 0.22
CA PRO A 113 4.70 15.60 -0.10
C PRO A 113 3.75 15.86 1.08
N LYS A 114 3.34 17.12 1.27
CA LYS A 114 2.46 17.55 2.38
C LYS A 114 1.15 16.77 2.49
N MET A 115 0.67 16.19 1.38
CA MET A 115 -0.58 15.44 1.34
C MET A 115 -0.43 13.97 1.76
N GLU A 116 0.79 13.47 1.95
CA GLU A 116 1.01 12.09 2.41
C GLU A 116 0.55 11.92 3.85
N GLN A 117 -0.02 10.76 4.17
CA GLN A 117 -0.44 10.44 5.52
C GLN A 117 0.78 10.16 6.41
N ARG A 118 0.86 10.83 7.58
CA ARG A 118 1.92 10.60 8.57
C ARG A 118 1.37 10.48 10.00
N PRO A 119 1.85 9.52 10.82
CA PRO A 119 2.63 8.35 10.35
C PRO A 119 1.79 7.51 9.37
N PHE A 120 2.46 6.78 8.48
CA PHE A 120 1.75 5.90 7.55
C PHE A 120 1.14 4.71 8.33
N PRO A 121 -0.14 4.35 8.10
CA PRO A 121 -0.79 3.31 8.87
C PRO A 121 -0.14 1.94 8.64
N LYS A 122 0.04 1.18 9.71
CA LYS A 122 0.54 -0.19 9.62
C LYS A 122 -0.53 -1.13 9.10
N PHE A 123 -0.13 -2.15 8.35
CA PHE A 123 -1.01 -3.18 7.83
C PHE A 123 -1.59 -3.98 8.99
N VAL A 124 -2.90 -4.12 8.98
CA VAL A 124 -3.64 -4.92 9.95
C VAL A 124 -4.18 -6.14 9.21
N PRO A 125 -3.88 -7.38 9.65
CA PRO A 125 -4.44 -8.57 9.05
C PRO A 125 -5.98 -8.55 9.12
N SER A 126 -6.63 -9.05 8.07
CA SER A 126 -8.10 -9.26 8.08
C SER A 126 -8.49 -10.38 9.04
N SER A 127 -9.80 -10.68 9.14
CA SER A 127 -10.24 -11.94 9.72
C SER A 127 -9.70 -13.14 8.92
N CYS A 128 -9.53 -14.27 9.61
CA CYS A 128 -9.17 -15.56 9.05
C CYS A 128 -10.26 -16.58 9.37
N VAL A 129 -10.22 -17.73 8.69
CA VAL A 129 -11.08 -18.88 9.00
C VAL A 129 -10.28 -19.93 9.74
N HIS A 130 -10.84 -20.51 10.79
CA HIS A 130 -10.30 -21.74 11.36
C HIS A 130 -10.74 -22.88 10.46
N ASP A 131 -9.82 -23.80 10.13
CA ASP A 131 -10.20 -24.99 9.38
C ASP A 131 -11.23 -25.77 10.22
N GLU A 132 -12.40 -26.05 9.65
CA GLU A 132 -13.33 -27.02 10.22
C GLU A 132 -12.67 -28.39 10.08
N THR A 133 -12.17 -28.94 11.20
CA THR A 133 -11.67 -30.31 11.29
C THR A 133 -12.75 -31.33 10.98
#